data_AF-A0A536BUY7-F1
#
_entry.id   AF-A0A536BUY7-F1
#
_cell.length_a   1.000
_cell.length_b   1.000
_cell.length_c   1.000
_cell.angle_alpha   90.00
_cell.angle_beta   90.00
_cell.angle_gamma   90.00
#
_symmetry.space_group_name_H-M   'P 1'
#
loop_
_entity.id
_entity.type
_entity.pdbx_description
1 polymer ?
#
loop_
_entity_poly.entity_id
_entity_poly.type
_entity_poly.pdbx_seq_one_letter_code
_entity_poly.pdbx_strand_id
1 'polypeptide(L)'
;MVSDQASRRNSVKQLRCRECGRLRDFEPAYVCGHCFGPLEVAYDLAAVGQRVSRESIAKGPNTIWRYRELLPAPTGEPIDLGTGFTPLVKAPNLGKVLGLDHLYLKNDTLNPTGSFKDRNVAVATNFARSYGFDTLSCSSTGNLAGSVAAYAARAGLRALVFIPAGLEPGKVGAASAYGATVVEVNGTYDDVNRLCVELADLYGWAIVNVN
;
A
#
# COMPACT_ATOMS: atom_id res chain seq x y z
N MET A 1 15.86 19.69 -29.65
CA MET A 1 15.16 18.53 -30.25
C MET A 1 15.86 17.26 -29.80
N VAL A 2 15.26 16.60 -28.81
CA VAL A 2 15.47 15.17 -28.52
C VAL A 2 14.07 14.60 -28.38
N SER A 3 13.82 13.55 -29.13
CA SER A 3 12.53 12.94 -29.45
C SER A 3 11.65 12.55 -28.26
N ASP A 4 10.36 12.82 -28.43
CA ASP A 4 9.21 11.95 -28.17
C ASP A 4 9.56 10.53 -27.68
N GLN A 5 9.09 10.18 -26.47
CA GLN A 5 8.88 8.81 -26.03
C GLN A 5 7.90 8.78 -24.84
N ALA A 6 6.63 8.50 -25.12
CA ALA A 6 5.65 7.91 -24.22
C ALA A 6 5.55 8.52 -22.81
N SER A 7 4.86 9.67 -22.70
CA SER A 7 4.35 10.16 -21.41
C SER A 7 3.33 9.15 -20.82
N ARG A 8 3.88 8.20 -20.05
CA ARG A 8 3.39 7.59 -18.81
C ARG A 8 1.87 7.69 -18.60
N ARG A 9 1.13 6.78 -19.23
CA ARG A 9 -0.33 6.65 -19.06
C ARG A 9 -0.64 6.00 -17.71
N ASN A 10 -0.50 6.76 -16.63
CA ASN A 10 -1.16 6.40 -15.38
C ASN A 10 -2.64 6.74 -15.52
N SER A 11 -3.54 5.80 -15.18
CA SER A 11 -4.98 6.05 -15.15
C SER A 11 -5.39 6.99 -14.02
N VAL A 12 -4.51 7.12 -13.03
CA VAL A 12 -4.65 8.00 -11.88
C VAL A 12 -3.89 9.28 -12.13
N LYS A 13 -4.62 10.40 -12.17
CA LYS A 13 -4.05 11.74 -12.39
C LYS A 13 -4.30 12.71 -11.25
N GLN A 14 -5.29 12.44 -10.41
CA GLN A 14 -5.75 13.38 -9.40
C GLN A 14 -6.09 12.68 -8.08
N LEU A 15 -6.01 13.45 -7.00
CA LEU A 15 -6.62 13.14 -5.71
C LEU A 15 -7.89 13.95 -5.55
N ARG A 16 -8.85 13.44 -4.79
CA ARG A 16 -10.12 14.09 -4.44
C ARG A 16 -10.28 14.09 -2.94
N CYS A 17 -10.63 15.23 -2.35
CA CYS A 17 -11.04 15.26 -0.96
C CYS A 17 -12.42 14.62 -0.79
N ARG A 18 -12.56 13.71 0.18
CA ARG A 18 -13.86 13.04 0.46
C ARG A 18 -14.90 14.00 1.03
N GLU A 19 -14.47 15.05 1.72
CA GLU A 19 -15.37 16.00 2.39
C GLU A 19 -15.83 17.13 1.46
N CYS A 20 -14.89 17.84 0.83
CA CYS A 20 -15.21 19.03 0.01
C CYS A 20 -15.18 18.78 -1.51
N GLY A 21 -14.82 17.57 -1.95
CA GLY A 21 -14.76 17.21 -3.37
C GLY A 21 -13.64 17.88 -4.18
N ARG A 22 -12.82 18.74 -3.56
CA ARG A 22 -11.74 19.45 -4.26
C ARG A 22 -10.73 18.47 -4.86
N LEU A 23 -10.42 18.69 -6.14
CA LEU A 23 -9.41 17.94 -6.88
C LEU A 23 -8.03 18.57 -6.69
N ARG A 24 -7.00 17.74 -6.64
CA ARG A 24 -5.59 18.14 -6.69
C ARG A 24 -4.78 17.17 -7.55
N ASP A 25 -3.55 17.57 -7.85
CA ASP A 25 -2.60 16.70 -8.55
C ASP A 25 -2.29 15.45 -7.72
N PHE A 26 -1.96 14.36 -8.42
CA PHE A 26 -1.62 13.09 -7.79
C PHE A 26 -0.22 13.15 -7.19
N GLU A 27 -0.08 13.71 -6.00
CA GLU A 27 1.17 13.94 -5.27
C GLU A 27 1.20 13.19 -3.91
N PRO A 28 2.35 13.13 -3.21
CA PRO A 28 2.45 12.52 -1.87
C PRO A 28 1.69 13.33 -0.81
N ALA A 29 0.37 13.19 -0.80
CA ALA A 29 -0.51 13.87 0.14
C ALA A 29 -1.66 12.98 0.58
N TYR A 30 -2.04 13.11 1.84
CA TYR A 30 -3.13 12.35 2.47
C TYR A 30 -4.25 13.26 3.01
N VAL A 31 -3.97 14.55 3.20
CA VAL A 31 -4.90 15.55 3.75
C VAL A 31 -5.17 16.69 2.76
N CYS A 32 -6.42 17.14 2.72
CA CYS A 32 -6.81 18.31 1.95
C CYS A 32 -6.29 19.60 2.58
N GLY A 33 -5.49 20.39 1.86
CA GLY A 33 -5.02 21.70 2.34
C GLY A 33 -6.09 22.79 2.50
N HIS A 34 -7.37 22.49 2.26
CA HIS A 34 -8.47 23.45 2.42
C HIS A 34 -9.36 23.13 3.63
N CYS A 35 -9.85 21.90 3.74
CA CYS A 35 -10.77 21.49 4.81
C CYS A 35 -10.23 20.40 5.73
N PHE A 36 -8.95 20.02 5.57
CA PHE A 36 -8.27 18.97 6.34
C PHE A 36 -8.90 17.57 6.25
N GLY A 37 -9.87 17.36 5.35
CA GLY A 37 -10.46 16.05 5.08
C GLY A 37 -9.53 15.10 4.34
N PRO A 38 -9.76 13.78 4.41
CA PRO A 38 -8.92 12.77 3.77
C PRO A 38 -9.00 12.86 2.24
N LEU A 39 -7.89 12.53 1.59
CA LEU A 39 -7.80 12.41 0.13
C LEU A 39 -8.00 10.96 -0.31
N GLU A 40 -8.71 10.78 -1.43
CA GLU A 40 -8.83 9.52 -2.15
C GLU A 40 -8.39 9.68 -3.60
N VAL A 41 -8.11 8.56 -4.26
CA VAL A 41 -7.71 8.56 -5.66
C VAL A 41 -8.91 8.87 -6.55
N ALA A 42 -8.78 9.88 -7.41
CA ALA A 42 -9.78 10.21 -8.43
C ALA A 42 -9.49 9.45 -9.73
N TYR A 43 -10.36 8.52 -10.09
CA TYR A 43 -10.25 7.73 -11.31
C TYR A 43 -11.10 8.29 -12.45
N ASP A 44 -10.53 8.31 -13.66
CA ASP A 44 -11.31 8.40 -14.90
C ASP A 44 -11.74 6.99 -15.32
N LEU A 45 -12.86 6.52 -14.76
CA LEU A 45 -13.36 5.17 -15.00
C LEU A 45 -13.80 4.95 -16.46
N ALA A 46 -14.19 6.00 -17.18
CA ALA A 46 -14.54 5.90 -18.60
C ALA A 46 -13.28 5.57 -19.42
N ALA A 47 -12.18 6.30 -19.20
CA ALA A 47 -10.91 6.02 -19.85
C ALA A 47 -10.32 4.66 -19.43
N VAL A 48 -10.46 4.28 -18.16
CA VAL A 48 -10.05 2.95 -17.68
C VAL A 48 -10.86 1.84 -18.35
N GLY A 49 -12.18 2.01 -18.46
CA GLY A 49 -13.07 1.02 -19.10
C GLY A 49 -12.75 0.76 -20.57
N GLN A 50 -12.14 1.73 -21.26
CA GLN A 50 -11.66 1.55 -22.64
C GLN A 50 -10.38 0.69 -22.73
N ARG A 51 -9.62 0.53 -21.63
CA ARG A 51 -8.33 -0.18 -21.60
C ARG A 51 -8.38 -1.51 -20.83
N VAL A 52 -9.33 -1.64 -19.92
CA VAL A 52 -9.45 -2.79 -19.03
C VAL A 52 -10.58 -3.71 -19.50
N SER A 53 -10.22 -4.95 -19.80
CA SER A 53 -11.16 -6.02 -20.10
C SER A 53 -10.82 -7.25 -19.26
N ARG A 54 -11.75 -8.21 -19.18
CA ARG A 54 -11.47 -9.50 -18.52
C ARG A 54 -10.25 -10.19 -19.14
N GLU A 55 -10.12 -10.10 -20.46
CA GLU A 55 -9.00 -10.68 -21.19
C GLU A 55 -7.68 -9.96 -20.92
N SER A 56 -7.68 -8.62 -20.84
CA SER A 56 -6.45 -7.88 -20.52
C SER A 56 -5.97 -8.13 -19.09
N ILE A 57 -6.90 -8.23 -18.12
CA ILE A 57 -6.60 -8.66 -16.75
C ILE A 57 -6.06 -10.11 -16.74
N ALA A 58 -6.70 -11.02 -17.47
CA ALA A 58 -6.31 -12.43 -17.53
C ALA A 58 -4.89 -12.63 -18.06
N LYS A 59 -4.49 -11.84 -19.07
CA LYS A 59 -3.15 -11.83 -19.67
C LYS A 59 -2.06 -11.23 -18.76
N GLY A 60 -2.46 -10.44 -17.76
CA GLY A 60 -1.53 -9.87 -16.79
C GLY A 60 -0.92 -10.93 -15.85
N PRO A 61 0.12 -10.55 -15.07
CA PRO A 61 0.79 -11.46 -14.15
C PRO A 61 -0.14 -11.99 -13.07
N ASN A 62 0.22 -13.11 -12.46
CA ASN A 62 -0.50 -13.67 -11.30
C ASN A 62 -0.18 -12.91 -10.00
N THR A 63 -0.38 -11.59 -10.03
CA THR A 63 -0.19 -10.66 -8.90
C THR A 63 -1.25 -9.56 -8.96
N ILE A 64 -1.23 -8.59 -8.04
CA ILE A 64 -2.08 -7.40 -8.12
C ILE A 64 -1.81 -6.57 -9.37
N TRP A 65 -0.63 -6.70 -9.97
CA TRP A 65 -0.19 -5.89 -11.11
C TRP A 65 -0.91 -6.22 -12.42
N ARG A 66 -1.69 -7.31 -12.46
CA ARG A 66 -2.68 -7.51 -13.55
C ARG A 66 -3.77 -6.44 -13.59
N TYR A 67 -3.95 -5.71 -12.50
CA TYR A 67 -4.87 -4.59 -12.39
C TYR A 67 -4.14 -3.24 -12.53
N ARG A 68 -2.95 -3.18 -13.14
CA ARG A 68 -2.13 -1.96 -13.24
C ARG A 68 -2.89 -0.68 -13.64
N GLU A 69 -3.86 -0.79 -14.54
CA GLU A 69 -4.68 0.32 -15.00
C GLU A 69 -5.68 0.84 -13.95
N LEU A 70 -5.80 0.17 -12.81
CA LEU A 70 -6.64 0.53 -11.66
C LEU A 70 -5.80 0.85 -10.42
N LEU A 71 -4.47 0.70 -10.46
CA LEU A 71 -3.60 0.92 -9.31
C LEU A 71 -3.01 2.33 -9.36
N PRO A 72 -3.00 3.09 -8.24
CA PRO A 72 -2.39 4.41 -8.14
C PRO A 72 -0.87 4.30 -7.98
N ALA A 73 -0.21 3.72 -8.98
CA ALA A 73 1.22 3.44 -9.00
C ALA A 73 1.84 3.87 -10.34
N PRO A 74 3.15 4.18 -10.38
CA PRO A 74 3.83 4.59 -11.61
C PRO A 74 3.76 3.52 -12.70
N THR A 75 3.85 3.97 -13.96
CA THR A 75 4.00 3.07 -15.11
C THR A 75 5.42 2.51 -15.19
N GLY A 76 5.56 1.19 -15.26
CA GLY A 76 6.84 0.51 -15.43
C GLY A 76 6.78 -0.93 -14.91
N GLU A 77 7.93 -1.59 -14.84
CA GLU A 77 8.07 -2.85 -14.11
C GLU A 77 7.96 -2.57 -12.61
N PRO A 78 6.97 -3.17 -11.91
CA PRO A 78 6.76 -2.90 -10.50
C PRO A 78 7.77 -3.63 -9.61
N ILE A 79 8.15 -2.98 -8.51
CA ILE A 79 8.83 -3.64 -7.41
C ILE A 79 7.79 -4.43 -6.63
N ASP A 80 7.90 -5.76 -6.66
CA ASP A 80 6.95 -6.66 -6.01
C ASP A 80 7.65 -7.88 -5.39
N LEU A 81 6.95 -8.50 -4.46
CA LEU A 81 7.27 -9.79 -3.83
C LEU A 81 6.40 -10.94 -4.35
N GLY A 82 5.53 -10.68 -5.35
CA GLY A 82 4.57 -11.65 -5.89
C GLY A 82 3.20 -11.52 -5.24
N THR A 83 2.74 -10.30 -4.99
CA THR A 83 1.58 -10.05 -4.13
C THR A 83 0.26 -10.25 -4.82
N GLY A 84 -0.71 -10.76 -4.07
CA GLY A 84 -2.05 -11.00 -4.55
C GLY A 84 -2.18 -12.36 -5.24
N PHE A 85 -3.16 -12.45 -6.14
CA PHE A 85 -3.57 -13.70 -6.79
C PHE A 85 -3.73 -14.91 -5.84
N THR A 86 -4.02 -14.62 -4.57
CA THR A 86 -4.20 -15.62 -3.52
C THR A 86 -5.41 -16.53 -3.78
N PRO A 87 -5.44 -17.75 -3.23
CA PRO A 87 -6.52 -18.70 -3.47
C PRO A 87 -7.90 -18.18 -3.07
N LEU A 88 -8.92 -18.56 -3.83
CA LEU A 88 -10.33 -18.46 -3.47
C LEU A 88 -10.84 -19.87 -3.17
N VAL A 89 -10.88 -20.24 -1.89
CA VAL A 89 -11.09 -21.62 -1.43
C VAL A 89 -12.56 -21.85 -1.11
N LYS A 90 -13.22 -22.82 -1.75
CA LYS A 90 -14.59 -23.20 -1.37
C LYS A 90 -14.58 -23.83 0.03
N ALA A 91 -15.47 -23.38 0.92
CA ALA A 91 -15.55 -23.84 2.31
C ALA A 91 -16.87 -24.59 2.57
N PRO A 92 -17.04 -25.83 2.05
CA PRO A 92 -18.32 -26.54 2.10
C PRO A 92 -18.76 -26.90 3.52
N ASN A 93 -17.83 -27.28 4.41
CA ASN A 93 -18.18 -27.68 5.77
C ASN A 93 -18.65 -26.48 6.61
N LEU A 94 -17.94 -25.36 6.54
CA LEU A 94 -18.37 -24.12 7.18
C LEU A 94 -19.66 -23.58 6.53
N GLY A 95 -19.80 -23.70 5.21
CA GLY A 95 -21.02 -23.36 4.49
C GLY A 95 -22.23 -24.10 5.03
N LYS A 96 -22.14 -25.43 5.25
CA LYS A 96 -23.22 -26.22 5.86
C LYS A 96 -23.61 -25.73 7.24
N VAL A 97 -22.64 -25.41 8.11
CA VAL A 97 -22.88 -24.89 9.47
C VAL A 97 -23.60 -23.54 9.42
N LEU A 98 -23.29 -22.70 8.44
CA LEU A 98 -23.86 -21.36 8.29
C LEU A 98 -25.12 -21.31 7.40
N GLY A 99 -25.56 -22.43 6.81
CA GLY A 99 -26.68 -22.44 5.86
C GLY A 99 -26.36 -21.78 4.51
N LEU A 100 -25.10 -21.83 4.07
CA LEU A 100 -24.61 -21.20 2.84
C LEU A 100 -24.10 -22.25 1.83
N ASP A 101 -24.73 -22.34 0.66
CA ASP A 101 -24.35 -23.26 -0.42
C ASP A 101 -23.07 -22.83 -1.17
N HIS A 102 -22.78 -21.53 -1.15
CA HIS A 102 -21.70 -20.90 -1.93
C HIS A 102 -20.77 -20.06 -1.05
N LEU A 103 -20.22 -20.66 0.00
CA LEU A 103 -19.20 -20.02 0.83
C LEU A 103 -17.78 -20.23 0.25
N TYR A 104 -17.06 -19.12 0.08
CA TYR A 104 -15.67 -19.10 -0.35
C TYR A 104 -14.81 -18.24 0.59
N LEU A 105 -13.57 -18.63 0.80
CA LEU A 105 -12.57 -17.93 1.60
C LEU A 105 -11.51 -17.36 0.65
N LYS A 106 -11.37 -16.03 0.65
CA LYS A 106 -10.27 -15.36 -0.04
C LYS A 106 -9.04 -15.38 0.87
N ASN A 107 -8.12 -16.31 0.62
CA ASN A 107 -7.05 -16.61 1.56
C ASN A 107 -5.83 -15.69 1.42
N ASP A 108 -5.93 -14.48 1.96
CA ASP A 108 -4.84 -13.50 1.92
C ASP A 108 -3.71 -13.77 2.93
N THR A 109 -3.79 -14.85 3.72
CA THR A 109 -2.66 -15.29 4.56
C THR A 109 -1.52 -15.90 3.76
N LEU A 110 -1.74 -16.14 2.45
CA LEU A 110 -0.72 -16.66 1.52
C LEU A 110 -0.08 -15.57 0.65
N ASN A 111 -0.28 -14.29 1.00
CA ASN A 111 0.57 -13.24 0.45
C ASN A 111 2.02 -13.37 0.98
N PRO A 112 3.01 -12.74 0.34
CA PRO A 112 4.43 -12.95 0.65
C PRO A 112 4.83 -12.77 2.13
N THR A 113 4.23 -11.82 2.86
CA THR A 113 4.49 -11.63 4.29
C THR A 113 3.39 -12.20 5.19
N GLY A 114 2.53 -13.07 4.65
CA GLY A 114 1.48 -13.73 5.39
C GLY A 114 0.23 -12.87 5.65
N SER A 115 0.08 -11.72 4.97
CA SER A 115 -1.01 -10.78 5.26
C SER A 115 -1.54 -10.05 4.03
N PHE A 116 -2.82 -9.64 4.09
CA PHE A 116 -3.42 -8.78 3.07
C PHE A 116 -2.74 -7.40 2.95
N LYS A 117 -1.96 -6.98 3.97
CA LYS A 117 -1.23 -5.71 3.99
C LYS A 117 -0.24 -5.58 2.83
N ASP A 118 0.23 -6.70 2.28
CA ASP A 118 1.09 -6.69 1.10
C ASP A 118 0.47 -5.95 -0.08
N ARG A 119 -0.86 -6.03 -0.24
CA ARG A 119 -1.56 -5.40 -1.37
C ARG A 119 -1.38 -3.88 -1.38
N ASN A 120 -1.59 -3.22 -0.25
CA ASN A 120 -1.47 -1.77 -0.17
C ASN A 120 -0.01 -1.32 -0.08
N VAL A 121 0.84 -2.08 0.62
CA VAL A 121 2.27 -1.76 0.74
C VAL A 121 2.98 -1.89 -0.61
N ALA A 122 2.61 -2.85 -1.47
CA ALA A 122 3.12 -2.95 -2.83
C ALA A 122 2.92 -1.66 -3.63
N VAL A 123 1.69 -1.14 -3.59
CA VAL A 123 1.31 0.10 -4.29
C VAL A 123 2.05 1.30 -3.68
N ALA A 124 2.03 1.43 -2.35
CA ALA A 124 2.70 2.51 -1.64
C ALA A 124 4.22 2.54 -1.90
N THR A 125 4.86 1.37 -1.97
CA THR A 125 6.29 1.23 -2.24
C THR A 125 6.66 1.73 -3.64
N ASN A 126 5.88 1.33 -4.65
CA ASN A 126 6.11 1.79 -6.02
C ASN A 126 5.82 3.29 -6.17
N PHE A 127 4.78 3.79 -5.50
CA PHE A 127 4.51 5.21 -5.43
C PHE A 127 5.67 5.98 -4.79
N ALA A 128 6.12 5.57 -3.59
CA ALA A 128 7.24 6.19 -2.89
C ALA A 128 8.52 6.21 -3.76
N ARG A 129 8.83 5.10 -4.42
CA ARG A 129 9.96 5.01 -5.35
C ARG A 129 9.86 6.00 -6.52
N SER A 130 8.67 6.18 -7.09
CA SER A 130 8.49 7.14 -8.20
C SER A 130 8.66 8.60 -7.80
N TYR A 131 8.45 8.90 -6.52
CA TYR A 131 8.62 10.22 -5.93
C TYR A 131 10.00 10.45 -5.30
N GLY A 132 10.93 9.51 -5.45
CA GLY A 132 12.32 9.67 -4.99
C GLY A 132 12.49 9.52 -3.48
N PHE A 133 11.50 8.99 -2.76
CA PHE A 133 11.65 8.66 -1.35
C PHE A 133 12.73 7.60 -1.17
N ASP A 134 13.54 7.74 -0.12
CA ASP A 134 14.61 6.79 0.24
C ASP A 134 14.23 5.86 1.41
N THR A 135 13.07 6.11 2.03
CA THR A 135 12.63 5.50 3.27
C THR A 135 11.13 5.18 3.20
N LEU A 136 10.77 3.95 3.55
CA LEU A 136 9.42 3.57 3.92
C LEU A 136 9.31 3.44 5.43
N SER A 137 8.19 3.89 5.97
CA SER A 137 7.94 3.81 7.39
C SER A 137 6.48 3.57 7.72
N CYS A 138 6.22 3.13 8.94
CA CYS A 138 4.88 2.97 9.49
C CYS A 138 4.88 3.07 11.02
N SER A 139 3.74 3.49 11.56
CA SER A 139 3.40 3.32 12.98
C SER A 139 2.59 2.04 13.15
N SER A 140 3.25 0.90 13.43
CA SER A 140 2.58 -0.40 13.51
C SER A 140 3.40 -1.45 14.25
N THR A 141 2.71 -2.36 14.93
CA THR A 141 3.29 -3.43 15.74
C THR A 141 2.99 -4.82 15.18
N GLY A 142 2.69 -4.95 13.89
CA GLY A 142 2.18 -6.22 13.34
C GLY A 142 2.33 -6.34 11.83
N ASN A 143 1.32 -6.91 11.17
CA ASN A 143 1.36 -7.26 9.75
C ASN A 143 1.80 -6.12 8.81
N LEU A 144 1.39 -4.87 9.10
CA LEU A 144 1.81 -3.73 8.30
C LEU A 144 3.32 -3.48 8.43
N ALA A 145 3.87 -3.55 9.65
CA ALA A 145 5.30 -3.39 9.89
C ALA A 145 6.13 -4.45 9.16
N GLY A 146 5.71 -5.72 9.23
CA GLY A 146 6.35 -6.81 8.48
C GLY A 146 6.32 -6.59 6.97
N SER A 147 5.17 -6.17 6.45
CA SER A 147 5.00 -5.87 5.02
C SER A 147 5.86 -4.67 4.58
N VAL A 148 5.81 -3.55 5.30
CA VAL A 148 6.64 -2.35 5.02
C VAL A 148 8.12 -2.70 5.01
N ALA A 149 8.59 -3.47 6.00
CA ALA A 149 9.97 -3.89 6.08
C ALA A 149 10.39 -4.76 4.88
N ALA A 150 9.58 -5.77 4.53
CA ALA A 150 9.87 -6.66 3.40
C ALA A 150 9.94 -5.91 2.07
N TYR A 151 9.00 -4.99 1.84
CA TYR A 151 8.94 -4.19 0.63
C TYR A 151 10.06 -3.15 0.54
N ALA A 152 10.40 -2.51 1.66
CA ALA A 152 11.53 -1.60 1.72
C ALA A 152 12.83 -2.33 1.37
N ALA A 153 13.07 -3.51 1.95
CA ALA A 153 14.22 -4.34 1.64
C ALA A 153 14.24 -4.71 0.15
N ARG A 154 13.11 -5.15 -0.42
CA ARG A 154 12.98 -5.46 -1.85
C ARG A 154 13.24 -4.26 -2.75
N ALA A 155 12.84 -3.07 -2.33
CA ALA A 155 13.00 -1.83 -3.07
C ALA A 155 14.36 -1.16 -2.85
N GLY A 156 15.22 -1.67 -1.95
CA GLY A 156 16.45 -1.00 -1.53
C GLY A 156 16.20 0.34 -0.81
N LEU A 157 15.07 0.46 -0.10
CA LEU A 157 14.72 1.59 0.76
C LEU A 157 15.09 1.29 2.21
N ARG A 158 15.29 2.32 3.01
CA ARG A 158 15.33 2.16 4.48
C ARG A 158 13.93 1.81 4.98
N ALA A 159 13.86 0.99 6.02
CA ALA A 159 12.63 0.69 6.75
C ALA A 159 12.72 1.20 8.18
N LEU A 160 11.80 2.08 8.58
CA LEU A 160 11.65 2.52 9.96
C LEU A 160 10.27 2.14 10.48
N VAL A 161 10.21 1.43 11.59
CA VAL A 161 8.96 1.01 12.23
C VAL A 161 8.88 1.63 13.60
N PHE A 162 7.89 2.50 13.80
CA PHE A 162 7.66 3.17 15.08
C PHE A 162 6.61 2.40 15.88
N ILE A 163 6.90 2.18 17.15
CA ILE A 163 6.02 1.46 18.08
C ILE A 163 6.01 2.12 19.46
N PRO A 164 4.92 2.03 20.24
CA PRO A 164 4.95 2.33 21.66
C PRO A 164 5.99 1.48 22.41
N ALA A 165 6.66 2.06 23.39
CA ALA A 165 7.59 1.35 24.25
C ALA A 165 6.89 0.25 25.09
N GLY A 166 7.64 -0.80 25.43
CA GLY A 166 7.16 -1.86 26.33
C GLY A 166 6.29 -2.94 25.66
N LEU A 167 6.33 -3.04 24.33
CA LEU A 167 5.67 -4.11 23.60
C LEU A 167 6.46 -5.42 23.62
N GLU A 168 5.75 -6.54 23.54
CA GLU A 168 6.36 -7.86 23.44
C GLU A 168 7.23 -7.96 22.16
N PRO A 169 8.51 -8.37 22.27
CA PRO A 169 9.44 -8.43 21.12
C PRO A 169 8.92 -9.24 19.93
N GLY A 170 8.11 -10.27 20.19
CA GLY A 170 7.52 -11.11 19.13
C GLY A 170 6.63 -10.34 18.16
N LYS A 171 6.03 -9.21 18.58
CA LYS A 171 5.13 -8.40 17.74
C LYS A 171 5.86 -7.70 16.59
N VAL A 172 7.14 -7.37 16.78
CA VAL A 172 7.98 -6.73 15.76
C VAL A 172 8.92 -7.70 15.06
N GLY A 173 8.90 -8.99 15.42
CA GLY A 173 9.83 -9.99 14.89
C GLY A 173 9.84 -10.06 13.36
N ALA A 174 8.68 -9.97 12.71
CA ALA A 174 8.59 -9.96 11.26
C ALA A 174 9.28 -8.74 10.63
N ALA A 175 9.09 -7.55 11.20
CA ALA A 175 9.72 -6.32 10.70
C ALA A 175 11.24 -6.37 10.88
N SER A 176 11.71 -6.79 12.06
CA SER A 176 13.13 -6.94 12.35
C SER A 176 13.81 -7.99 11.46
N ALA A 177 13.12 -9.10 11.15
CA ALA A 177 13.64 -10.14 10.26
C ALA A 177 13.90 -9.64 8.83
N TYR A 178 13.13 -8.66 8.36
CA TYR A 178 13.36 -8.00 7.07
C TYR A 178 14.31 -6.79 7.16
N GLY A 179 14.93 -6.54 8.32
CA GLY A 179 15.95 -5.51 8.50
C GLY A 179 15.41 -4.11 8.81
N ALA A 180 14.16 -4.00 9.28
CA ALA A 180 13.65 -2.70 9.72
C ALA A 180 14.37 -2.20 10.98
N THR A 181 14.63 -0.89 11.02
CA THR A 181 14.97 -0.20 12.25
C THR A 181 13.69 0.00 13.06
N VAL A 182 13.54 -0.74 14.15
CA VAL A 182 12.42 -0.57 15.08
C VAL A 182 12.76 0.51 16.09
N VAL A 183 11.90 1.52 16.19
CA VAL A 183 12.05 2.66 17.09
C VAL A 183 10.93 2.60 18.12
N GLU A 184 11.32 2.38 19.38
CA GLU A 184 10.40 2.48 20.51
C GLU A 184 10.21 3.93 20.94
N VAL A 185 8.96 4.34 21.06
CA VAL A 185 8.56 5.69 21.44
C VAL A 185 7.88 5.62 22.80
N ASN A 186 8.40 6.37 23.77
CA ASN A 186 7.78 6.52 25.08
C ASN A 186 6.50 7.37 24.96
N GLY A 187 5.39 6.72 24.65
CA GLY A 187 4.11 7.38 24.45
C GLY A 187 3.00 6.40 24.08
N THR A 188 1.80 6.94 23.90
CA THR A 188 0.62 6.23 23.40
C THR A 188 0.72 6.01 21.89
N TYR A 189 -0.21 5.20 21.33
CA TYR A 189 -0.30 5.01 19.89
C TYR A 189 -0.51 6.33 19.12
N ASP A 190 -1.27 7.26 19.71
CA ASP A 190 -1.51 8.58 19.13
C ASP A 190 -0.25 9.45 19.13
N ASP A 191 0.56 9.37 20.19
CA ASP A 191 1.86 10.06 20.24
C ASP A 191 2.80 9.53 19.15
N VAL A 192 2.79 8.22 18.90
CA VAL A 192 3.59 7.60 17.83
C VAL A 192 3.12 8.05 16.44
N ASN A 193 1.80 8.09 16.20
CA ASN A 193 1.26 8.57 14.92
C ASN A 193 1.59 10.03 14.68
N ARG A 194 1.42 10.88 15.70
CA ARG A 194 1.77 12.30 15.63
C ARG A 194 3.26 12.48 15.33
N LEU A 195 4.13 11.74 16.00
CA LEU A 195 5.56 11.76 15.72
C LEU A 195 5.85 11.35 14.27
N CYS A 196 5.18 10.32 13.74
CA CYS A 196 5.36 9.90 12.34
C CYS A 196 4.98 11.01 11.35
N VAL A 197 3.94 11.79 11.63
CA VAL A 197 3.57 12.96 10.80
C VAL A 197 4.67 14.00 10.82
N GLU A 198 5.14 14.38 12.01
CA GLU A 198 6.21 15.37 12.16
C GLU A 198 7.50 14.92 11.46
N LEU A 199 7.85 13.61 11.55
CA LEU A 199 9.00 13.04 10.86
C LEU A 199 8.83 12.99 9.33
N ALA A 200 7.61 12.76 8.85
CA ALA A 200 7.32 12.80 7.41
C ALA A 200 7.61 14.19 6.84
N ASP A 201 7.16 15.24 7.53
CA ASP A 201 7.35 16.63 7.12
C ASP A 201 8.82 17.07 7.21
N LEU A 202 9.53 16.64 8.25
CA LEU A 202 10.93 17.04 8.49
C LEU A 202 11.93 16.33 7.58
N TYR A 203 11.74 15.03 7.33
CA TYR A 203 12.73 14.19 6.65
C TYR A 203 12.29 13.70 5.27
N GLY A 204 11.05 13.99 4.86
CA GLY A 204 10.51 13.53 3.59
C GLY A 204 10.48 12.01 3.51
N TRP A 205 9.99 11.33 4.56
CA TRP A 205 9.83 9.87 4.58
C TRP A 205 8.43 9.44 4.13
N ALA A 206 8.35 8.34 3.39
CA ALA A 206 7.05 7.80 2.97
C ALA A 206 6.44 6.95 4.08
N ILE A 207 5.54 7.55 4.86
CA ILE A 207 4.77 6.84 5.89
C ILE A 207 3.56 6.14 5.26
N VAL A 208 3.52 4.81 5.31
CA VAL A 208 2.49 3.99 4.64
C VAL A 208 1.15 4.00 5.38
N ASN A 209 1.15 4.41 6.65
CA ASN A 209 -0.07 4.70 7.42
C ASN A 209 0.10 5.98 8.22
N VAL A 210 -0.77 6.94 7.94
CA VAL A 210 -1.03 8.06 8.85
C VAL A 210 -2.52 7.99 9.11
N ASN A 211 -2.90 7.67 10.36
CA ASN A 211 -4.28 7.71 10.82
C ASN A 211 -4.57 9.08 11.42
#